data_AF-A0A0F9IPE3-F1
#
_entry.id   AF-A0A0F9IPE3-F1
#
_cell.length_a   1.000
_cell.length_b   1.000
_cell.length_c   1.000
_cell.angle_alpha   90.00
_cell.angle_beta   90.00
_cell.angle_gamma   90.00
#
_symmetry.space_group_name_H-M   'P 1'
#
loop_
_entity.id
_entity.type
_entity.pdbx_description
1 polymer ?
#
loop_
_entity_poly.entity_id
_entity_poly.type
_entity_poly.pdbx_seq_one_letter_code
_entity_poly.pdbx_strand_id
1 'polypeptide(L)'
;MVLTNPTHYAVALKYEQGVDDVPVCVAKGADVMAQRIRELAKEHDIPMIENRPLARALHAAVEVDDRIPMEHWQAVAEIIGFVMDLRRNVRRKPPAGSSIREE
;
A
#
# COMPACT_ATOMS: atom_id res chain seq x y z
N MET A 1 3.93 -2.99 2.49
CA MET A 1 3.88 -2.23 1.21
C MET A 1 3.33 -0.85 1.48
N VAL A 2 3.56 0.12 0.60
CA VAL A 2 3.00 1.47 0.73
C VAL A 2 2.10 1.80 -0.46
N LEU A 3 0.86 2.20 -0.18
CA LEU A 3 -0.05 2.74 -1.19
C LEU A 3 0.05 4.26 -1.23
N THR A 4 0.12 4.83 -2.43
CA THR A 4 0.37 6.25 -2.61
C THR A 4 -0.65 6.93 -3.52
N ASN A 5 -0.99 8.17 -3.17
CA ASN A 5 -1.47 9.19 -4.09
C ASN A 5 -0.33 10.21 -4.23
N PRO A 6 0.30 10.34 -5.42
CA PRO A 6 1.63 10.86 -5.65
C PRO A 6 2.17 11.94 -4.71
N THR A 7 1.40 12.99 -4.53
CA THR A 7 1.79 14.21 -3.83
C THR A 7 1.01 14.39 -2.53
N HIS A 8 -0.03 13.59 -2.30
CA HIS A 8 -1.03 13.88 -1.27
C HIS A 8 -1.09 12.87 -0.15
N TYR A 9 -1.00 11.57 -0.43
CA TYR A 9 -1.24 10.54 0.59
C TYR A 9 -0.25 9.38 0.46
N ALA A 10 0.15 8.84 1.62
CA ALA A 10 0.82 7.56 1.71
C ALA A 10 0.21 6.76 2.87
N VAL A 11 -0.05 5.48 2.64
CA VAL A 11 -0.54 4.52 3.64
C VAL A 11 0.35 3.29 3.59
N ALA A 12 1.09 3.04 4.66
CA ALA A 12 1.93 1.85 4.83
C ALA A 12 1.11 0.74 5.48
N LEU A 13 1.05 -0.40 4.80
CA LEU A 13 0.35 -1.60 5.24
C LEU A 13 1.35 -2.73 5.51
N LYS A 14 1.22 -3.35 6.69
CA LYS A 14 1.87 -4.62 7.03
C LYS A 14 0.91 -5.77 6.74
N TYR A 15 1.44 -6.83 6.14
CA TYR A 15 0.74 -8.08 5.96
C TYR A 15 1.76 -9.21 5.93
N GLU A 16 1.57 -10.20 6.79
CA GLU A 16 2.37 -11.42 6.89
C GLU A 16 1.50 -12.64 6.56
N GLN A 17 1.85 -13.32 5.47
CA GLN A 17 1.06 -14.45 4.97
C GLN A 17 1.07 -15.61 5.99
N GLY A 18 -0.12 -16.09 6.35
CA GLY A 18 -0.29 -17.17 7.33
C GLY A 18 -0.25 -16.71 8.78
N VAL A 19 -0.07 -15.40 9.04
CA VAL A 19 -0.14 -14.79 10.37
C VAL A 19 -1.29 -13.79 10.43
N ASP A 20 -1.35 -12.88 9.46
CA ASP A 20 -2.37 -11.84 9.39
C ASP A 20 -3.54 -12.30 8.51
N ASP A 21 -4.76 -12.27 9.03
CA ASP A 21 -5.97 -12.46 8.21
C ASP A 21 -6.19 -11.29 7.25
N VAL A 22 -5.83 -10.08 7.71
CA VAL A 22 -6.01 -8.83 6.98
C VAL A 22 -4.86 -7.86 7.29
N PRO A 23 -4.48 -7.00 6.33
CA PRO A 23 -3.41 -6.04 6.53
C PRO A 23 -3.71 -5.02 7.63
N VAL A 24 -2.65 -4.64 8.35
CA VAL A 24 -2.66 -3.61 9.40
C VAL A 24 -1.99 -2.34 8.88
N CYS A 25 -2.58 -1.19 9.15
CA CYS A 25 -1.98 0.10 8.86
C CYS A 25 -0.91 0.42 9.90
N VAL A 26 0.35 0.53 9.46
CA VAL A 26 1.49 0.81 10.37
C VAL A 26 1.96 2.26 10.29
N ALA A 27 1.60 2.96 9.22
CA ALA A 27 1.80 4.40 9.11
C ALA A 27 0.84 4.96 8.06
N LYS A 28 0.37 6.20 8.27
CA LYS A 28 -0.31 6.98 7.23
C LYS A 28 0.06 8.44 7.36
N GLY A 29 -0.04 9.17 6.26
CA GLY A 29 0.21 10.60 6.27
C GLY A 29 -0.24 11.31 5.00
N ALA A 30 -0.35 12.62 5.14
CA ALA A 30 -0.60 13.54 4.05
C ALA A 30 0.62 14.45 3.77
N ASP A 31 0.73 14.95 2.55
CA ASP A 31 1.71 15.93 2.10
C ASP A 31 3.15 15.63 2.58
N VAL A 32 3.69 16.41 3.52
CA VAL A 32 5.05 16.25 4.07
C VAL A 32 5.24 14.88 4.72
N MET A 33 4.25 14.41 5.47
CA MET A 33 4.31 13.11 6.11
C MET A 33 4.23 11.98 5.07
N ALA A 34 3.41 12.16 4.04
CA ALA A 34 3.36 11.23 2.92
C ALA A 34 4.70 11.13 2.19
N GLN A 35 5.38 12.26 1.99
CA GLN A 35 6.73 12.28 1.44
C GLN A 35 7.71 11.50 2.32
N ARG A 36 7.70 11.74 3.64
CA ARG A 36 8.61 11.06 4.56
C ARG A 36 8.41 9.54 4.57
N ILE A 37 7.16 9.08 4.51
CA ILE A 37 6.82 7.65 4.42
C ILE A 37 7.39 7.04 3.12
N ARG A 38 7.29 7.75 1.99
CA ARG A 38 7.84 7.27 0.71
C ARG A 38 9.36 7.19 0.72
N GLU A 39 10.03 8.18 1.29
CA GLU A 39 11.50 8.19 1.43
C GLU A 39 11.96 6.97 2.24
N LEU A 40 11.34 6.71 3.38
CA LEU A 40 11.65 5.54 4.22
C LEU A 40 11.30 4.23 3.51
N ALA A 41 10.18 4.18 2.79
CA ALA A 41 9.81 3.00 2.01
C ALA A 41 10.89 2.66 0.97
N LYS A 42 11.44 3.67 0.30
CA LYS A 42 12.55 3.52 -0.64
C LYS A 42 13.83 3.04 0.05
N GLU A 43 14.21 3.66 1.16
CA GLU A 43 15.41 3.29 1.93
C GLU A 43 15.39 1.83 2.40
N HIS A 44 14.21 1.28 2.65
CA HIS A 44 14.01 -0.09 3.13
C HIS A 44 13.50 -1.06 2.05
N ASP A 45 13.59 -0.69 0.76
CA ASP A 45 13.14 -1.53 -0.37
C ASP A 45 11.68 -2.03 -0.21
N ILE A 46 10.82 -1.20 0.38
CA ILE A 46 9.40 -1.48 0.55
C ILE A 46 8.65 -1.14 -0.74
N PRO A 47 7.92 -2.10 -1.34
CA PRO A 47 7.17 -1.86 -2.56
C PRO A 47 6.17 -0.72 -2.42
N MET A 48 6.26 0.25 -3.33
CA MET A 48 5.36 1.40 -3.43
C MET A 48 4.43 1.25 -4.63
N ILE A 49 3.13 1.31 -4.37
CA ILE A 49 2.09 1.16 -5.38
C ILE A 49 1.28 2.46 -5.44
N GLU A 50 1.28 3.12 -6.59
CA GLU A 50 0.41 4.26 -6.83
C GLU A 50 -0.98 3.76 -7.17
N ASN A 51 -1.97 4.12 -6.35
CA ASN A 51 -3.38 3.90 -6.60
C ASN A 51 -4.16 5.03 -5.92
N ARG A 52 -4.46 6.09 -6.67
CA ARG A 52 -5.00 7.34 -6.09
C ARG A 52 -6.34 7.14 -5.38
N PRO A 53 -7.34 6.43 -5.95
CA PRO A 53 -8.60 6.17 -5.27
C PRO A 53 -8.41 5.39 -3.96
N LEU A 54 -7.65 4.30 -3.99
CA LEU A 54 -7.48 3.42 -2.83
C LEU A 54 -6.65 4.08 -1.73
N ALA A 55 -5.58 4.80 -2.08
CA ALA A 55 -4.78 5.53 -1.10
C ALA A 55 -5.59 6.63 -0.39
N ARG A 56 -6.47 7.35 -1.12
CA ARG A 56 -7.39 8.33 -0.51
C ARG A 56 -8.39 7.66 0.42
N ALA A 57 -9.01 6.56 -0.03
CA ALA A 57 -10.01 5.85 0.75
C ALA A 57 -9.42 5.30 2.05
N LEU A 58 -8.28 4.59 1.96
CA LEU A 58 -7.61 4.05 3.14
C LEU A 58 -7.13 5.16 4.09
N HIS A 59 -6.52 6.24 3.59
CA HIS A 59 -6.08 7.32 4.46
C HIS A 59 -7.25 7.91 5.29
N ALA A 60 -8.45 7.96 4.71
CA ALA A 60 -9.65 8.43 5.39
C ALA A 60 -10.30 7.39 6.31
N ALA A 61 -10.18 6.09 6.00
CA ALA A 61 -10.98 5.04 6.63
C ALA A 61 -10.22 4.13 7.63
N VAL A 62 -8.88 4.10 7.62
CA VAL A 62 -8.08 3.26 8.54
C VAL A 62 -7.17 4.12 9.41
N GLU A 63 -7.08 3.85 10.71
CA GLU A 63 -6.12 4.46 11.63
C GLU A 63 -4.84 3.63 11.77
N VAL A 64 -3.79 4.22 12.34
CA VAL A 64 -2.56 3.47 12.65
C VAL A 64 -2.86 2.41 13.71
N ASP A 65 -2.25 1.24 13.54
CA ASP A 65 -2.45 0.01 14.31
C ASP A 65 -3.79 -0.70 14.09
N ASP A 66 -4.66 -0.16 13.23
CA ASP A 66 -5.92 -0.79 12.86
C ASP A 66 -5.83 -1.66 11.59
N ARG A 67 -6.71 -2.65 11.54
CA ARG A 67 -6.95 -3.48 10.36
C ARG A 67 -7.72 -2.69 9.30
N ILE A 68 -7.46 -2.99 8.03
CA ILE A 68 -8.21 -2.35 6.94
C ILE A 68 -9.72 -2.69 6.99
N PRO A 69 -10.61 -1.72 6.69
CA PRO A 69 -12.05 -1.96 6.60
C PRO A 69 -12.43 -2.99 5.53
N MET A 70 -13.53 -3.73 5.76
CA MET A 70 -14.00 -4.80 4.87
C MET A 70 -14.23 -4.36 3.44
N GLU A 71 -14.71 -3.13 3.25
CA GLU A 71 -14.91 -2.50 1.93
C GLU A 71 -13.63 -2.41 1.08
N HIS A 72 -12.45 -2.50 1.69
CA HIS A 72 -11.16 -2.40 1.01
C HIS A 72 -10.43 -3.75 0.89
N TRP A 73 -10.98 -4.83 1.45
CA TRP A 73 -10.29 -6.13 1.49
C TRP A 73 -9.94 -6.66 0.11
N GLN A 74 -10.90 -6.69 -0.81
CA GLN A 74 -10.66 -7.22 -2.16
C GLN A 74 -9.58 -6.41 -2.90
N ALA A 75 -9.71 -5.08 -2.90
CA ALA A 75 -8.77 -4.21 -3.59
C ALA A 75 -7.35 -4.35 -3.00
N VAL A 76 -7.22 -4.39 -1.67
CA VAL A 76 -5.90 -4.55 -1.03
C VAL A 76 -5.33 -5.95 -1.25
N ALA A 77 -6.15 -7.00 -1.24
CA ALA A 77 -5.71 -8.37 -1.52
C ALA A 77 -5.15 -8.52 -2.94
N GLU A 78 -5.77 -7.88 -3.94
CA GLU A 78 -5.24 -7.84 -5.30
C GLU A 78 -3.85 -7.19 -5.37
N ILE A 79 -3.63 -6.11 -4.62
CA ILE A 79 -2.33 -5.43 -4.55
C ILE A 79 -1.30 -6.31 -3.85
N ILE A 80 -1.67 -7.00 -2.77
CA ILE A 80 -0.77 -7.94 -2.08
C ILE A 80 -0.34 -9.05 -3.03
N GLY A 81 -1.29 -9.67 -3.73
CA GLY A 81 -0.99 -10.70 -4.72
C GLY A 81 -0.04 -10.20 -5.80
N PHE A 82 -0.27 -8.99 -6.31
CA PHE A 82 0.62 -8.35 -7.27
C PHE A 82 2.04 -8.10 -6.72
N VAL A 83 2.16 -7.59 -5.49
CA VAL A 83 3.46 -7.36 -4.84
C VAL A 83 4.21 -8.69 -4.60
N MET A 84 3.50 -9.75 -4.22
CA MET A 84 4.08 -11.09 -4.06
C MET A 84 4.54 -11.68 -5.39
N ASP A 85 3.79 -11.46 -6.47
CA ASP A 85 4.18 -11.87 -7.82
C ASP A 85 5.43 -11.13 -8.31
N LEU A 86 5.54 -9.83 -8.02
CA LEU A 86 6.73 -9.04 -8.30
C LEU A 86 7.98 -9.62 -7.61
N ARG A 87 7.87 -9.94 -6.31
CA ARG A 87 8.97 -10.53 -5.55
C ARG A 87 9.42 -11.88 -6.10
N ARG A 88 8.54 -12.59 -6.82
CA ARG A 88 8.81 -13.88 -7.47
C ARG A 88 9.19 -13.74 -8.95
N ASN A 89 9.41 -12.52 -9.46
CA ASN A 89 9.64 -12.24 -10.89
C ASN A 89 8.55 -12.79 -11.83
N VAL A 90 7.32 -12.89 -11.34
CA VAL A 90 6.17 -13.29 -12.15
C VAL A 90 5.60 -12.05 -12.82
N ARG A 91 5.56 -12.04 -14.16
CA ARG A 91 4.97 -10.94 -14.92
C ARG A 91 3.44 -11.00 -14.79
N ARG A 92 2.87 -10.02 -14.09
CA ARG A 92 1.43 -9.81 -13.97
C ARG A 92 1.08 -8.38 -14.32
N LYS A 93 -0.11 -8.17 -14.90
CA LYS A 93 -0.63 -6.82 -15.12
C LYS A 93 -0.96 -6.19 -13.75
N PRO A 94 -0.60 -4.92 -13.50
CA PRO A 94 -1.02 -4.23 -12.28
C PRO A 94 -2.54 -4.27 -12.08
N PRO A 95 -3.04 -4.36 -10.83
CA PRO A 95 -4.46 -4.22 -10.53
C PRO A 95 -5.03 -2.90 -11.04
N ALA A 96 -6.36 -2.81 -11.16
CA ALA A 96 -7.01 -1.64 -11.74
C ALA A 96 -6.59 -0.34 -11.04
N GLY A 97 -6.24 0.67 -11.83
CA GLY A 97 -5.81 1.98 -11.34
C GLY A 97 -4.47 1.98 -10.58
N SER A 98 -3.69 0.91 -10.68
CA SER A 98 -2.42 0.75 -9.96
C SER A 98 -1.21 0.81 -10.89
N SER A 99 -0.14 1.45 -10.44
CA SER A 99 1.18 1.40 -11.07
C SER A 99 2.27 1.23 -10.01
N ILE A 100 3.36 0.57 -10.37
CA ILE A 100 4.55 0.49 -9.51
C ILE A 100 5.26 1.84 -9.61
N ARG A 101 5.75 2.32 -8.47
CA ARG A 101 6.72 3.40 -8.45
C ARG A 101 8.12 2.81 -8.39
N GLU A 102 8.90 3.09 -9.42
CA GLU A 102 10.32 2.71 -9.50
C GLU A 102 11.24 3.80 -8.91
N GLU A 103 10.68 4.96 -8.55
CA GLU A 103 11.40 6.15 -8.08
C GLU A 103 11.33 6.38 -6.57
#